data_AF-A0A497JGW6-F1
#
_entry.id   AF-A0A497JGW6-F1
#
_cell.length_a   1.000
_cell.length_b   1.000
_cell.length_c   1.000
_cell.angle_alpha   90.00
_cell.angle_beta   90.00
_cell.angle_gamma   90.00
#
_symmetry.space_group_name_H-M   'P 1'
#
loop_
_entity.id
_entity.type
_entity.pdbx_description
1 polymer ?
#
loop_
_entity_poly.entity_id
_entity_poly.type
_entity_poly.pdbx_seq_one_letter_code
_entity_poly.pdbx_strand_id
1 'polypeptide(L)'
;LIFIEDSLKDSELFSKIQKTSGLSIREIWSEIKVRAESKKYLVELKKKHSLPELLEAENSAAAHSKLLLLKEKQIKEFGKVDYEKWLQEWKAWVDSVLLKNLISEKKGSHATKKE
;
A
#
# COMPACT_ATOMS: atom_id res chain seq x y z
N LEU A 1 -6.06 -11.76 18.81
CA LEU A 1 -6.67 -11.60 17.47
C LEU A 1 -8.19 -11.80 17.48
N ILE A 2 -8.74 -12.74 18.27
CA ILE A 2 -10.19 -13.01 18.40
C ILE A 2 -11.00 -11.79 18.88
N PHE A 3 -10.45 -10.99 19.81
CA PHE A 3 -11.16 -9.88 20.46
C PHE A 3 -11.58 -8.72 19.52
N ILE A 4 -10.90 -8.55 18.38
CA ILE A 4 -11.20 -7.46 17.43
C ILE A 4 -12.26 -7.91 16.41
N GLU A 5 -12.25 -9.18 16.00
CA GLU A 5 -13.27 -9.71 15.08
C GLU A 5 -14.67 -9.62 15.69
N ASP A 6 -14.79 -9.90 17.00
CA ASP A 6 -16.08 -9.85 17.68
C ASP A 6 -16.58 -8.42 17.91
N SER A 7 -15.72 -7.44 18.16
CA SER A 7 -16.16 -6.04 18.26
C SER A 7 -16.53 -5.42 16.90
N LEU A 8 -15.96 -5.94 15.82
CA LEU A 8 -16.23 -5.46 14.46
C LEU A 8 -17.53 -6.00 13.87
N LYS A 9 -18.03 -7.14 14.36
CA LYS A 9 -19.33 -7.72 13.91
C LYS A 9 -20.51 -6.82 14.23
N ASP A 10 -20.44 -6.09 15.35
CA ASP A 10 -21.49 -5.16 15.78
C ASP A 10 -21.38 -3.78 15.10
N SER A 11 -20.36 -3.57 14.26
CA SER A 11 -20.16 -2.31 13.57
C SER A 11 -21.11 -2.15 12.38
N GLU A 12 -21.96 -1.13 12.44
CA GLU A 12 -22.84 -0.74 11.33
C GLU A 12 -22.04 -0.44 10.05
N LEU A 13 -20.84 0.14 10.20
CA LEU A 13 -19.95 0.44 9.08
C LEU A 13 -19.45 -0.84 8.40
N PHE A 14 -19.00 -1.84 9.17
CA PHE A 14 -18.55 -3.11 8.60
C PHE A 14 -19.70 -3.85 7.92
N SER A 15 -20.89 -3.81 8.52
CA SER A 15 -22.11 -4.36 7.92
C SER A 15 -22.44 -3.71 6.58
N LYS A 16 -22.32 -2.37 6.47
CA LYS A 16 -22.50 -1.65 5.20
C LYS A 16 -21.42 -2.03 4.18
N ILE A 17 -20.15 -2.05 4.59
CA ILE A 17 -19.04 -2.42 3.71
C ILE A 17 -19.26 -3.83 3.16
N GLN A 18 -19.51 -4.82 4.02
CA GLN A 18 -19.78 -6.20 3.62
C GLN A 18 -20.92 -6.30 2.61
N LYS A 19 -22.03 -5.58 2.82
CA LYS A 19 -23.15 -5.54 1.87
C LYS A 19 -22.77 -4.94 0.52
N THR A 20 -21.95 -3.88 0.51
CA THR A 20 -21.57 -3.18 -0.73
C THR A 20 -20.44 -3.87 -1.49
N SER A 21 -19.48 -4.50 -0.81
CA SER A 21 -18.29 -5.08 -1.42
C SER A 21 -18.38 -6.59 -1.64
N GLY A 22 -19.31 -7.27 -0.96
CA GLY A 22 -19.40 -8.73 -0.94
C GLY A 22 -18.28 -9.41 -0.13
N LEU A 23 -17.43 -8.64 0.55
CA LEU A 23 -16.30 -9.18 1.32
C LEU A 23 -16.73 -9.62 2.72
N SER A 24 -16.17 -10.72 3.20
CA SER A 24 -16.27 -11.12 4.59
C SER A 24 -15.53 -10.15 5.52
N ILE A 25 -15.90 -10.14 6.81
CA ILE A 25 -15.21 -9.35 7.85
C ILE A 25 -13.70 -9.63 7.86
N ARG A 26 -13.29 -10.88 7.63
CA ARG A 26 -11.88 -11.29 7.55
C ARG A 26 -11.16 -10.61 6.40
N GLU A 27 -11.79 -10.57 5.25
CA GLU A 27 -11.25 -9.94 4.05
C GLU A 27 -11.16 -8.43 4.22
N ILE A 28 -12.20 -7.79 4.77
CA ILE A 28 -12.19 -6.36 5.11
C ILE A 28 -11.03 -6.06 6.07
N TRP A 29 -10.86 -6.87 7.10
CA TRP A 29 -9.76 -6.70 8.06
C TRP A 29 -8.39 -6.91 7.42
N SER A 30 -8.28 -7.85 6.50
CA SER A 30 -7.05 -8.13 5.75
C SER A 30 -6.71 -6.97 4.82
N GLU A 31 -7.69 -6.35 4.16
CA GLU A 31 -7.48 -5.11 3.41
C GLU A 31 -7.01 -3.95 4.28
N ILE A 32 -7.62 -3.77 5.46
CA ILE A 32 -7.20 -2.73 6.40
C ILE A 32 -5.74 -2.95 6.80
N LYS A 33 -5.34 -4.19 7.11
CA LYS A 33 -3.95 -4.54 7.42
C LYS A 33 -3.01 -4.23 6.28
N VAL A 34 -3.32 -4.64 5.05
CA VAL A 34 -2.48 -4.36 3.88
C VAL A 34 -2.31 -2.85 3.69
N ARG A 35 -3.38 -2.06 3.85
CA ARG A 35 -3.32 -0.59 3.76
C ARG A 35 -2.51 0.05 4.89
N ALA A 36 -2.58 -0.48 6.10
CA ALA A 36 -1.77 -0.01 7.23
C ALA A 36 -0.29 -0.32 7.02
N GLU A 37 0.03 -1.56 6.65
CA GLU A 37 1.39 -2.02 6.41
C GLU A 37 2.05 -1.33 5.22
N SER A 38 1.31 -1.04 4.14
CA SER A 38 1.85 -0.31 3.00
C SER A 38 2.25 1.13 3.38
N LYS A 39 1.40 1.85 4.13
CA LYS A 39 1.73 3.19 4.64
C LYS A 39 2.92 3.17 5.60
N LYS A 40 2.92 2.22 6.54
CA LYS A 40 4.03 2.04 7.48
C LYS A 40 5.35 1.82 6.75
N TYR A 41 5.33 0.98 5.72
CA TYR A 41 6.51 0.69 4.90
C TYR A 41 7.06 1.94 4.18
N LEU A 42 6.19 2.79 3.60
CA LEU A 42 6.65 4.07 3.01
C LEU A 42 7.31 4.97 4.05
N VAL A 43 6.75 5.05 5.26
CA VAL A 43 7.35 5.83 6.36
C VAL A 43 8.71 5.27 6.77
N GLU A 44 8.85 3.94 6.84
CA GLU A 44 10.11 3.26 7.14
C GLU A 44 11.17 3.54 6.06
N LEU A 45 10.80 3.46 4.78
CA LEU A 45 11.70 3.79 3.67
C LEU A 45 12.12 5.26 3.68
N LYS A 46 11.19 6.18 3.93
CA LYS A 46 11.48 7.61 4.09
C LYS A 46 12.51 7.85 5.18
N LYS A 47 12.37 7.18 6.33
CA LYS A 47 13.33 7.27 7.45
C LYS A 47 14.68 6.65 7.08
N LYS A 48 14.68 5.47 6.48
CA LYS A 48 15.89 4.72 6.09
C LYS A 48 16.75 5.45 5.07
N HIS A 49 16.13 6.14 4.12
CA HIS A 49 16.81 6.81 3.01
C HIS A 49 16.85 8.34 3.13
N SER A 50 16.34 8.90 4.23
CA SER A 50 16.22 10.36 4.43
C SER A 50 15.60 11.06 3.22
N LEU A 51 14.49 10.51 2.75
CA LEU A 51 13.83 10.87 1.49
C LEU A 51 12.39 11.33 1.75
N PRO A 52 12.18 12.55 2.27
CA PRO A 52 10.85 13.08 2.55
C PRO A 52 9.95 13.13 1.29
N GLU A 53 10.56 13.31 0.12
CA GLU A 53 9.89 13.35 -1.19
C GLU A 53 9.04 12.09 -1.45
N LEU A 54 9.41 10.95 -0.87
CA LEU A 54 8.66 9.70 -0.96
C LEU A 54 7.23 9.81 -0.40
N LEU A 55 7.02 10.70 0.57
CA LEU A 55 5.71 10.90 1.23
C LEU A 55 4.92 12.05 0.64
N GLU A 56 5.45 12.73 -0.38
CA GLU A 56 4.72 13.78 -1.09
C GLU A 56 3.55 13.19 -1.87
N ALA A 57 2.57 14.04 -2.17
CA ALA A 57 1.29 13.63 -2.75
C ALA A 57 1.47 12.81 -4.04
N GLU A 58 2.38 13.22 -4.92
CA GLU A 58 2.66 12.52 -6.19
C GLU A 58 3.12 11.08 -5.97
N ASN A 59 4.13 10.88 -5.11
CA ASN A 59 4.73 9.56 -4.88
C ASN A 59 3.83 8.65 -4.03
N SER A 60 3.16 9.21 -3.02
CA SER A 60 2.23 8.47 -2.18
C SER A 60 0.96 8.08 -2.93
N ALA A 61 0.44 8.94 -3.83
CA ALA A 61 -0.67 8.60 -4.72
C ALA A 61 -0.26 7.54 -5.75
N ALA A 62 0.90 7.68 -6.38
CA ALA A 62 1.41 6.67 -7.32
C ALA A 62 1.56 5.29 -6.65
N ALA A 63 2.12 5.25 -5.45
CA ALA A 63 2.25 4.03 -4.66
C ALA A 63 0.88 3.44 -4.31
N HIS A 64 -0.11 4.26 -3.94
CA HIS A 64 -1.46 3.81 -3.65
C HIS A 64 -2.17 3.25 -4.90
N SER A 65 -2.11 3.98 -6.02
CA SER A 65 -2.69 3.53 -7.30
C SER A 65 -2.10 2.19 -7.73
N LYS A 66 -0.78 2.01 -7.60
CA LYS A 66 -0.15 0.72 -7.90
C LYS A 66 -0.66 -0.41 -7.00
N LEU A 67 -0.86 -0.14 -5.71
CA LEU A 67 -1.42 -1.11 -4.78
C LEU A 67 -2.82 -1.56 -5.26
N LEU A 68 -3.68 -0.64 -5.66
CA LEU A 68 -5.02 -0.98 -6.19
C LEU A 68 -4.95 -1.79 -7.49
N LEU A 69 -4.08 -1.41 -8.42
CA LEU A 69 -3.92 -2.13 -9.69
C LEU A 69 -3.46 -3.58 -9.50
N LEU A 70 -2.58 -3.84 -8.53
CA LEU A 70 -2.14 -5.21 -8.20
C LEU A 70 -3.29 -6.05 -7.63
N LYS A 71 -4.14 -5.46 -6.79
CA LYS A 71 -5.34 -6.11 -6.28
C LYS A 71 -6.29 -6.49 -7.42
N GLU A 72 -6.59 -5.54 -8.29
CA GLU A 72 -7.48 -5.77 -9.45
C GLU A 72 -6.93 -6.84 -10.39
N LYS A 73 -5.61 -6.86 -10.60
CA LYS A 73 -4.94 -7.89 -11.39
C LYS A 73 -5.16 -9.28 -10.78
N GLN A 74 -4.95 -9.45 -9.48
CA GLN A 74 -5.16 -10.74 -8.81
C GLN A 74 -6.63 -11.18 -8.86
N ILE A 75 -7.58 -10.25 -8.68
CA ILE A 75 -9.01 -10.56 -8.80
C ILE A 75 -9.33 -11.05 -10.21
N LYS A 76 -8.78 -10.40 -11.26
CA LYS A 76 -8.99 -10.80 -12.65
C LYS A 76 -8.36 -12.16 -12.98
N GLU A 77 -7.18 -12.47 -12.43
CA GLU A 77 -6.44 -13.70 -12.75
C GLU A 77 -6.91 -14.92 -11.94
N PHE A 78 -7.23 -14.74 -10.65
CA PHE A 78 -7.47 -15.84 -9.72
C PHE A 78 -8.86 -15.82 -9.08
N GLY A 79 -9.67 -14.78 -9.33
CA GLY A 79 -11.00 -14.61 -8.74
C GLY A 79 -11.00 -14.23 -7.24
N LYS A 80 -9.83 -14.19 -6.60
CA LYS A 80 -9.65 -13.85 -5.18
C LYS A 80 -8.34 -13.10 -4.94
N VAL A 81 -8.26 -12.40 -3.82
CA VAL A 81 -7.05 -11.67 -3.41
C VAL A 81 -6.25 -12.51 -2.44
N ASP A 82 -4.96 -12.70 -2.75
CA ASP A 82 -3.98 -13.17 -1.79
C ASP A 82 -3.33 -11.95 -1.13
N TYR A 83 -3.77 -11.62 0.08
CA TYR A 83 -3.37 -10.38 0.77
C TYR A 83 -1.87 -10.31 1.09
N GLU A 84 -1.22 -11.45 1.32
CA GLU A 84 0.20 -11.48 1.60
C GLU A 84 1.00 -11.26 0.32
N LYS A 85 0.68 -12.02 -0.73
CA LYS A 85 1.31 -11.88 -2.04
C LYS A 85 1.10 -10.48 -2.62
N TRP A 86 -0.10 -9.93 -2.48
CA TRP A 86 -0.44 -8.58 -2.90
C TRP A 86 0.49 -7.53 -2.27
N LEU A 87 0.70 -7.60 -0.95
CA LEU A 87 1.60 -6.68 -0.26
C LEU A 87 3.07 -6.90 -0.66
N GLN A 88 3.50 -8.15 -0.81
CA GLN A 88 4.88 -8.48 -1.20
C GLN A 88 5.22 -7.95 -2.62
N GLU A 89 4.34 -8.20 -3.59
CA GLU A 89 4.48 -7.70 -4.96
C GLU A 89 4.55 -6.16 -4.99
N TRP A 90 3.71 -5.51 -4.18
CA TRP A 90 3.72 -4.06 -4.06
C TRP A 90 5.03 -3.54 -3.44
N LYS A 91 5.53 -4.15 -2.35
CA LYS A 91 6.81 -3.75 -1.74
C LYS A 91 7.97 -3.91 -2.73
N ALA A 92 8.00 -5.02 -3.47
CA ALA A 92 9.01 -5.25 -4.50
C ALA A 92 8.97 -4.18 -5.60
N TRP A 93 7.78 -3.74 -6.01
CA TRP A 93 7.65 -2.63 -6.96
C TRP A 93 8.11 -1.29 -6.37
N VAL A 94 7.77 -0.99 -5.12
CA VAL A 94 8.22 0.24 -4.44
C VAL A 94 9.74 0.29 -4.39
N ASP A 95 10.41 -0.79 -3.99
CA ASP A 95 11.87 -0.86 -3.90
C ASP A 95 12.55 -0.78 -5.26
N SER A 96 11.98 -1.46 -6.26
CA SER A 96 12.63 -1.60 -7.58
C SER A 96 12.39 -0.43 -8.52
N VAL A 97 11.27 0.29 -8.37
CA VAL A 97 10.86 1.37 -9.27
C VAL A 97 10.81 2.69 -8.54
N LEU A 98 9.87 2.85 -7.60
CA LEU A 98 9.59 4.15 -6.97
C LEU A 98 10.81 4.70 -6.22
N LEU A 99 11.42 3.86 -5.36
CA LEU A 99 12.56 4.26 -4.57
C LEU A 99 13.80 4.54 -5.43
N LYS A 100 14.06 3.71 -6.45
CA LYS A 100 15.21 3.91 -7.36
C LYS A 100 15.09 5.20 -8.15
N ASN A 101 13.90 5.50 -8.68
CA ASN A 101 13.66 6.72 -9.44
C ASN A 101 13.93 7.96 -8.59
N LEU A 102 13.37 8.02 -7.38
CA LEU A 102 13.57 9.15 -6.48
C LEU A 102 15.02 9.33 -6.03
N ILE A 103 15.74 8.23 -5.80
CA ILE A 103 17.18 8.30 -5.48
C ILE A 103 17.97 8.81 -6.69
N SER A 104 17.61 8.41 -7.91
CA SER A 104 18.28 8.88 -9.13
C SER A 104 18.02 10.37 -9.39
N GLU A 105 16.79 10.85 -9.18
CA GLU A 105 16.43 12.26 -9.31
C GLU A 105 17.21 13.12 -8.32
N LYS A 106 17.29 12.69 -7.05
CA LYS A 106 18.06 13.39 -6.01
C LYS A 106 19.55 13.50 -6.35
N LYS A 107 20.13 12.48 -6.98
CA LYS A 107 21.52 12.52 -7.46
C LYS A 107 21.69 13.46 -8.66
N GLY A 108 20.73 13.46 -9.59
CA GLY A 108 20.72 14.36 -10.76
C GLY A 108 20.60 15.83 -10.37
N SER A 109 19.72 16.16 -9.41
CA SER A 109 19.54 17.54 -8.93
C SER A 109 20.74 18.10 -8.14
N HIS A 110 21.61 17.24 -7.62
CA HIS A 110 22.85 17.67 -6.96
C HIS A 110 23.99 17.96 -7.95
N ALA A 111 23.97 17.38 -9.15
CA ALA A 111 24.98 17.63 -10.18
C ALA A 111 24.80 19.00 -10.86
N THR A 112 23.57 19.48 -10.99
CA THR A 112 23.22 20.73 -11.69
C THR A 112 23.33 22.00 -10.84
N LYS A 113 23.59 21.89 -9.53
CA LYS A 113 23.75 23.05 -8.61
C LYS A 113 25.20 23.43 -8.34
N LYS A 114 26.17 22.91 -9.12
CA LYS A 114 27.61 23.17 -8.95
C LYS A 114 28.21 24.13 -10.00
N GLU A 115 27.38 24.79 -10.80
CA GLU A 115 27.81 25.81 -11.76
C GLU A 115 27.48 27.23 -11.25
#